data_AF-A0A6L5XY26-F1
#
_entry.id   AF-A0A6L5XY26-F1
#
_cell.length_a   1.000
_cell.length_b   1.000
_cell.length_c   1.000
_cell.angle_alpha   90.00
_cell.angle_beta   90.00
_cell.angle_gamma   90.00
#
_symmetry.space_group_name_H-M   'P 1'
#
loop_
_entity.id
_entity.type
_entity.pdbx_description
1 polymer ?
#
loop_
_entity_poly.entity_id
_entity_poly.type
_entity_poly.pdbx_seq_one_letter_code
_entity_poly.pdbx_strand_id
1 'polypeptide(L)'
;MEERTWKRGQKQTYTDRPLTDEEREFAADWENYKKLFEFMNFYHMNQEEWYDILIIPYLQAVKKYHVREDLRANYKFWHVCNLMLSKAVYNHNRAMTRQKRMPDGGILSLDFMVEGDNPFSEHTLDDLWIDRNQQTEKVVLDKYMLAEILVGLDDVQGRIFEMLLEGYNKKEIGKELCISYTTLKVQLEKLQSVVTDYLSM
;
A
#
# COMPACT_ATOMS: atom_id res chain seq x y z
N MET A 1 49.46 -5.54 8.96
CA MET A 1 48.16 -5.75 8.27
C MET A 1 47.15 -6.03 9.35
N GLU A 2 46.36 -5.04 9.73
CA GLU A 2 45.29 -5.24 10.73
C GLU A 2 44.20 -6.14 10.14
N GLU A 3 43.75 -7.11 10.94
CA GLU A 3 42.73 -8.08 10.54
C GLU A 3 41.40 -7.37 10.26
N ARG A 4 40.76 -7.70 9.13
CA ARG A 4 39.44 -7.15 8.80
C ARG A 4 38.38 -7.74 9.75
N THR A 5 37.94 -6.93 10.72
CA THR A 5 36.99 -7.33 11.78
C THR A 5 35.51 -7.31 11.38
N TRP A 6 35.15 -6.88 10.17
CA TRP A 6 33.74 -6.74 9.78
C TRP A 6 33.20 -8.01 9.12
N LYS A 7 32.05 -8.50 9.60
CA LYS A 7 31.30 -9.62 8.99
C LYS A 7 30.20 -9.08 8.07
N ARG A 8 29.98 -9.72 6.91
CA ARG A 8 28.88 -9.37 5.99
C ARG A 8 27.54 -9.53 6.71
N GLY A 9 26.77 -8.44 6.81
CA GLY A 9 25.47 -8.42 7.50
C GLY A 9 25.48 -7.85 8.92
N GLN A 10 26.64 -7.48 9.48
CA GLN A 10 26.67 -6.74 10.73
C GLN A 10 26.12 -5.32 10.54
N LYS A 11 25.03 -5.01 11.24
CA LYS A 11 24.52 -3.65 11.37
C LYS A 11 25.55 -2.81 12.12
N GLN A 12 25.75 -1.58 11.63
CA GLN A 12 26.65 -0.64 12.29
C GLN A 12 25.98 -0.10 13.54
N THR A 13 26.73 0.06 14.63
CA THR A 13 26.22 0.50 15.93
C THR A 13 25.52 1.87 15.88
N TYR A 14 25.86 2.71 14.90
CA TYR A 14 25.31 4.05 14.75
C TYR A 14 23.97 4.13 14.00
N THR A 15 23.48 3.04 13.38
CA THR A 15 22.25 3.13 12.57
C THR A 15 21.00 3.28 13.42
N ASP A 16 20.98 2.66 14.61
CA ASP A 16 19.75 2.44 15.39
C ASP A 16 19.61 3.41 16.58
N ARG A 17 20.59 4.29 16.82
CA ARG A 17 20.55 5.33 17.87
C ARG A 17 20.05 6.69 17.36
N PRO A 18 19.48 7.57 18.20
CA PRO A 18 19.22 8.96 17.82
C PRO A 18 20.53 9.73 17.50
N LEU A 19 20.39 10.90 16.86
CA LEU A 19 21.52 11.81 16.62
C LEU A 19 21.99 12.43 17.94
N THR A 20 23.31 12.55 18.12
CA THR A 20 23.88 13.38 19.19
C THR A 20 23.63 14.86 18.91
N ASP A 21 23.85 15.73 19.90
CA ASP A 21 23.68 17.18 19.71
C ASP A 21 24.63 17.72 18.64
N GLU A 22 25.90 17.31 18.65
CA GLU A 22 26.88 17.67 17.62
C GLU A 22 26.46 17.23 16.21
N GLU A 23 25.96 15.99 16.07
CA GLU A 23 25.48 15.48 14.79
C GLU A 23 24.26 16.26 14.29
N ARG A 24 23.41 16.71 15.21
CA ARG A 24 22.20 17.47 14.90
C ARG A 24 22.55 18.87 14.42
N GLU A 25 23.48 19.55 15.09
CA GLU A 25 24.00 20.85 14.68
C GLU A 25 24.68 20.74 13.31
N PHE A 26 25.52 19.72 13.12
CA PHE A 26 26.18 19.48 11.83
C PHE A 26 25.19 19.21 10.70
N ALA A 27 24.13 18.44 10.97
CA ALA A 27 23.08 18.13 9.99
C ALA A 27 22.19 19.35 9.67
N ALA A 28 21.98 20.24 10.64
CA ALA A 28 21.16 21.43 10.49
C ALA A 28 21.94 22.61 9.87
N ASP A 29 23.27 22.59 9.93
CA ASP A 29 24.13 23.59 9.28
C ASP A 29 23.82 23.69 7.78
N TRP A 30 23.52 24.90 7.32
CA TRP A 30 23.11 25.17 5.95
C TRP A 30 24.13 24.67 4.93
N GLU A 31 25.43 24.76 5.23
CA GLU A 31 26.49 24.30 4.31
C GLU A 31 26.45 22.78 4.06
N ASN A 32 26.00 22.01 5.05
CA ASN A 32 25.88 20.57 4.97
C ASN A 32 24.49 20.15 4.50
N TYR A 33 23.44 20.81 4.98
CA TYR A 33 22.05 20.51 4.64
C TYR A 33 21.76 20.80 3.16
N LYS A 34 22.30 21.91 2.62
CA LYS A 34 22.13 22.25 1.18
C LYS A 34 22.65 21.18 0.23
N LYS A 35 23.59 20.34 0.66
CA LYS A 35 24.14 19.22 -0.14
C LYS A 35 23.07 18.23 -0.56
N LEU A 36 22.04 18.02 0.26
CA LEU A 36 20.90 17.18 -0.09
C LEU A 36 20.17 17.74 -1.33
N PHE A 37 19.93 19.05 -1.34
CA PHE A 37 19.29 19.72 -2.47
C PHE A 37 20.21 19.84 -3.69
N GLU A 38 21.51 20.10 -3.49
CA GLU A 38 22.51 20.07 -4.56
C GLU A 38 22.54 18.71 -5.26
N PHE A 39 22.48 17.61 -4.49
CA PHE A 39 22.37 16.26 -5.03
C PHE A 39 21.09 16.08 -5.85
N MET A 40 19.93 16.44 -5.30
CA MET A 40 18.65 16.31 -6.03
C MET A 40 18.62 17.14 -7.32
N ASN A 41 19.13 18.37 -7.26
CA ASN A 41 19.20 19.27 -8.41
C ASN A 41 20.13 18.72 -9.49
N PHE A 42 21.28 18.15 -9.10
CA PHE A 42 22.23 17.54 -10.04
C PHE A 42 21.62 16.35 -10.81
N TYR A 43 20.77 15.57 -10.16
CA TYR A 43 20.10 14.42 -10.78
C TYR A 43 18.69 14.72 -11.31
N HIS A 44 18.29 16.00 -11.35
CA HIS A 44 16.96 16.45 -11.79
C HIS A 44 15.79 15.73 -11.09
N MET A 45 15.94 15.48 -9.79
CA MET A 45 14.94 14.80 -8.97
C MET A 45 13.90 15.78 -8.44
N ASN A 46 12.62 15.38 -8.45
CA ASN A 46 11.56 16.16 -7.81
C ASN A 46 11.75 16.16 -6.29
N GLN A 47 11.84 17.34 -5.67
CA GLN A 47 12.05 17.47 -4.24
C GLN A 47 10.89 16.88 -3.43
N GLU A 48 9.65 17.04 -3.88
CA GLU A 48 8.47 16.54 -3.17
C GLU A 48 8.45 15.01 -3.07
N GLU A 49 8.94 14.32 -4.11
CA GLU A 49 8.99 12.86 -4.15
C GLU A 49 10.22 12.31 -3.41
N TRP A 50 11.38 12.96 -3.57
CA TRP A 50 12.66 12.40 -3.16
C TRP A 50 13.13 12.83 -1.77
N TYR A 51 12.58 13.91 -1.20
CA TYR A 51 13.02 14.42 0.10
C TYR A 51 12.89 13.36 1.21
N ASP A 52 11.70 12.76 1.36
CA ASP A 52 11.42 11.77 2.40
C ASP A 52 12.28 10.50 2.24
N ILE A 53 12.60 10.15 1.00
CA ILE A 53 13.45 8.99 0.68
C ILE A 53 14.91 9.28 1.04
N LEU A 54 15.39 10.51 0.82
CA LEU A 54 16.80 10.87 0.90
C LEU A 54 17.23 11.50 2.24
N ILE A 55 16.30 12.08 3.01
CA ILE A 55 16.61 12.70 4.31
C ILE A 55 17.16 11.66 5.31
N ILE A 56 16.61 10.45 5.32
CA ILE A 56 17.09 9.37 6.22
C ILE A 56 18.54 8.95 5.85
N PRO A 57 18.86 8.61 4.59
CA PRO A 57 20.24 8.37 4.14
C PRO A 57 21.21 9.52 4.41
N TYR A 58 20.75 10.78 4.27
CA TYR A 58 21.54 11.96 4.62
C TYR A 58 21.95 11.95 6.09
N LEU A 59 20.98 11.77 7.01
CA LEU A 59 21.26 11.68 8.44
C LEU A 59 22.15 10.48 8.78
N GLN A 60 21.99 9.35 8.08
CA GLN A 60 22.90 8.21 8.21
C GLN A 60 24.31 8.53 7.73
N ALA A 61 24.48 9.37 6.71
CA ALA A 61 25.78 9.83 6.26
C ALA A 61 26.44 10.73 7.31
N VAL A 62 25.69 11.61 7.98
CA VAL A 62 26.19 12.43 9.09
C VAL A 62 26.70 11.56 10.23
N LYS A 63 25.90 10.59 10.69
CA LYS A 63 26.31 9.64 11.74
C LYS A 63 27.56 8.86 11.33
N LYS A 64 27.58 8.34 10.10
CA LYS A 64 28.72 7.61 9.56
C LYS A 64 29.99 8.46 9.54
N TYR A 65 29.88 9.74 9.17
CA TYR A 65 30.99 10.67 9.14
C TYR A 65 31.53 10.95 10.53
N HIS A 66 30.67 11.13 11.55
CA HIS A 66 31.11 11.40 12.92
C HIS A 66 31.73 10.19 13.61
N VAL A 67 31.23 8.98 13.34
CA VAL A 67 31.70 7.74 13.98
C VAL A 67 33.02 7.24 13.37
N ARG A 68 33.25 7.51 12.09
CA ARG A 68 34.42 7.01 11.36
C ARG A 68 35.47 8.09 11.15
N GLU A 69 36.42 8.14 12.08
CA GLU A 69 37.56 9.08 12.02
C GLU A 69 38.39 8.89 10.76
N ASP A 70 38.54 7.64 10.32
CA ASP A 70 39.25 7.28 9.10
C ASP A 70 38.63 7.93 7.85
N LEU A 71 37.30 8.08 7.82
CA LEU A 71 36.62 8.78 6.73
C LEU A 71 36.82 10.29 6.81
N ARG A 72 36.77 10.88 8.01
CA ARG A 72 36.97 12.33 8.20
C ARG A 72 38.38 12.77 7.84
N ALA A 73 39.37 11.94 8.14
CA ALA A 73 40.77 12.23 7.82
C ALA A 73 41.05 12.24 6.31
N ASN A 74 40.34 11.41 5.54
CA ASN A 74 40.66 11.17 4.12
C ASN A 74 39.67 11.81 3.14
N TYR A 75 38.44 12.09 3.56
CA TYR A 75 37.36 12.50 2.67
C TYR A 75 36.54 13.66 3.22
N LYS A 76 36.15 14.59 2.33
CA LYS A 76 35.14 15.60 2.65
C LYS A 76 33.77 14.94 2.85
N PHE A 77 32.96 15.48 3.76
CA PHE A 77 31.60 15.02 4.04
C PHE A 77 30.76 14.80 2.77
N TRP A 78 30.85 15.70 1.78
CA TRP A 78 30.15 15.59 0.50
C TRP A 78 30.31 14.22 -0.16
N HIS A 79 31.52 13.66 -0.20
CA HIS A 79 31.76 12.36 -0.86
C HIS A 79 31.06 11.21 -0.13
N VAL A 80 31.07 11.25 1.21
CA VAL A 80 30.38 10.25 2.05
C VAL A 80 28.87 10.37 1.88
N CYS A 81 28.36 11.60 1.87
CA CYS A 81 26.96 11.92 1.66
C CYS A 81 26.48 11.45 0.28
N ASN A 82 27.17 11.87 -0.80
CA ASN A 82 26.86 11.48 -2.17
C ASN A 82 26.80 9.96 -2.33
N LEU A 83 27.78 9.22 -1.80
CA LEU A 83 27.78 7.75 -1.88
C LEU A 83 26.56 7.13 -1.17
N MET A 84 26.18 7.66 0.00
CA MET A 84 25.03 7.18 0.75
C MET A 84 23.72 7.48 0.01
N LEU A 85 23.57 8.70 -0.53
CA LEU A 85 22.41 9.12 -1.31
C LEU A 85 22.28 8.29 -2.60
N SER A 86 23.35 8.15 -3.39
CA SER A 86 23.33 7.32 -4.61
C SER A 86 22.96 5.87 -4.31
N LYS A 87 23.46 5.30 -3.19
CA LYS A 87 23.07 3.95 -2.77
C LYS A 87 21.60 3.86 -2.40
N ALA A 88 21.04 4.89 -1.76
CA ALA A 88 19.62 4.94 -1.42
C ALA A 88 18.75 4.98 -2.68
N VAL A 89 19.08 5.85 -3.66
CA VAL A 89 18.42 5.92 -4.96
C VAL A 89 18.45 4.56 -5.67
N TYR A 90 19.63 3.93 -5.75
CA TYR A 90 19.76 2.61 -6.37
C TYR A 90 18.90 1.55 -5.68
N ASN A 91 18.87 1.53 -4.35
CA ASN A 91 18.04 0.60 -3.59
C ASN A 91 16.54 0.86 -3.78
N HIS A 92 16.13 2.13 -3.82
CA HIS A 92 14.76 2.54 -4.08
C HIS A 92 14.32 2.09 -5.48
N ASN A 93 15.09 2.43 -6.51
CA ASN A 93 14.82 2.01 -7.89
C ASN A 93 14.76 0.49 -8.00
N ARG A 94 15.73 -0.23 -7.42
CA ARG A 94 15.71 -1.70 -7.39
C ARG A 94 14.51 -2.27 -6.65
N ALA A 95 13.98 -1.56 -5.64
CA ALA A 95 12.78 -1.99 -4.93
C ALA A 95 11.51 -1.74 -5.75
N MET A 96 11.45 -0.65 -6.51
CA MET A 96 10.32 -0.31 -7.38
C MET A 96 10.29 -1.16 -8.66
N THR A 97 11.45 -1.50 -9.22
CA THR A 97 11.55 -2.32 -10.43
C THR A 97 11.57 -3.84 -10.16
N ARG A 98 11.23 -4.29 -8.95
CA ARG A 98 11.12 -5.74 -8.68
C ARG A 98 9.95 -6.31 -9.45
N GLN A 99 10.07 -7.56 -9.92
CA GLN A 99 9.00 -8.28 -10.62
C GLN A 99 7.64 -8.28 -9.91
N LYS A 100 7.59 -8.24 -8.56
CA LYS A 100 6.33 -8.14 -7.81
C LYS A 100 5.62 -6.79 -7.96
N ARG A 101 6.34 -5.73 -8.35
CA ARG A 101 5.83 -4.37 -8.55
C ARG A 101 5.80 -3.95 -10.02
N MET A 102 6.73 -4.45 -10.82
CA MET A 102 6.80 -4.24 -12.27
C MET A 102 7.02 -5.60 -12.95
N PRO A 103 5.97 -6.44 -13.03
CA PRO A 103 6.04 -7.68 -13.80
C PRO A 103 6.10 -7.36 -15.29
N ASP A 104 6.71 -8.25 -16.08
CA ASP A 104 6.89 -8.06 -17.53
C ASP A 104 5.55 -7.91 -18.29
N GLY A 105 4.47 -8.51 -17.76
CA GLY A 105 3.12 -8.41 -18.29
C GLY A 105 2.32 -7.18 -17.84
N GLY A 106 2.91 -6.28 -17.05
CA GLY A 106 2.23 -5.13 -16.47
C GLY A 106 1.32 -5.47 -15.28
N ILE A 107 0.74 -4.43 -14.69
CA ILE A 107 -0.21 -4.54 -13.57
C ILE A 107 -1.62 -4.35 -14.15
N LEU A 108 -2.51 -5.30 -13.87
CA LEU A 108 -3.93 -5.19 -14.22
C LEU A 108 -4.73 -4.82 -12.97
N SER A 109 -5.67 -3.89 -13.12
CA SER A 109 -6.67 -3.63 -12.08
C SER A 109 -7.65 -4.80 -12.00
N LEU A 110 -8.14 -5.10 -10.80
CA LEU A 110 -9.25 -6.05 -10.62
C LEU A 110 -10.54 -5.53 -11.27
N ASP A 111 -10.69 -4.20 -11.28
CA ASP A 111 -11.82 -3.52 -11.91
C ASP A 111 -11.69 -3.40 -13.44
N PHE A 112 -10.68 -4.04 -14.03
CA PHE A 112 -10.51 -4.02 -15.48
C PHE A 112 -11.65 -4.79 -16.15
N MET A 113 -12.38 -4.14 -17.05
CA MET A 113 -13.45 -4.76 -17.82
C MET A 113 -12.89 -5.64 -18.93
N VAL A 114 -13.32 -6.89 -18.97
CA VAL A 114 -12.97 -7.88 -19.97
C VAL A 114 -14.20 -8.15 -20.84
N GLU A 115 -14.00 -8.19 -22.16
CA GLU A 115 -15.05 -8.60 -23.10
C GLU A 115 -15.44 -10.06 -22.83
N GLY A 116 -16.73 -10.28 -22.57
CA GLY A 116 -17.30 -11.59 -22.29
C GLY A 116 -17.67 -12.36 -23.56
N ASP A 117 -18.54 -13.34 -23.42
CA ASP A 117 -18.92 -14.26 -24.51
C ASP A 117 -19.62 -13.58 -25.69
N ASN A 118 -20.07 -12.33 -25.53
CA ASN A 118 -20.58 -11.49 -26.60
C ASN A 118 -20.25 -10.00 -26.40
N PRO A 119 -20.38 -9.16 -27.45
CA PRO A 119 -20.00 -7.73 -27.42
C PRO A 119 -20.79 -6.84 -26.45
N PHE A 120 -21.82 -7.39 -25.78
CA PHE A 120 -22.64 -6.68 -24.79
C PHE A 120 -22.49 -7.26 -23.38
N SER A 121 -21.72 -8.32 -23.21
CA SER A 121 -21.36 -8.86 -21.90
C SER A 121 -19.96 -8.36 -21.56
N GLU A 122 -19.85 -7.41 -20.65
CA GLU A 122 -18.59 -7.03 -20.03
C GLU A 122 -18.58 -7.56 -18.60
N HIS A 123 -17.46 -8.14 -18.19
CA HIS A 123 -17.26 -8.65 -16.83
C HIS A 123 -16.03 -8.00 -16.22
N THR A 124 -16.04 -7.78 -14.91
CA THR A 124 -14.81 -7.36 -14.23
C THR A 124 -13.82 -8.52 -14.20
N LEU A 125 -12.52 -8.23 -14.17
CA LEU A 125 -11.51 -9.28 -14.05
C LEU A 125 -11.68 -10.10 -12.75
N ASP A 126 -12.20 -9.46 -11.70
CA ASP A 126 -12.56 -10.11 -10.44
C ASP A 126 -13.62 -11.21 -10.61
N ASP A 127 -14.65 -10.98 -11.44
CA ASP A 127 -15.71 -11.96 -11.74
C ASP A 127 -15.18 -13.26 -12.39
N LEU A 128 -14.06 -13.15 -13.11
CA LEU A 128 -13.41 -14.26 -13.82
C LEU A 128 -12.32 -14.93 -12.98
N TRP A 129 -11.96 -14.36 -11.84
CA TRP A 129 -10.85 -14.87 -11.03
C TRP A 129 -11.26 -16.13 -10.27
N ILE A 130 -10.65 -17.27 -10.61
CA ILE A 130 -10.86 -18.53 -9.90
C ILE A 130 -9.94 -18.61 -8.68
N ASP A 131 -10.49 -18.56 -7.47
CA ASP A 131 -9.73 -18.89 -6.26
C ASP A 131 -9.45 -20.40 -6.20
N ARG A 132 -8.18 -20.78 -6.35
CA ARG A 132 -7.73 -22.17 -6.30
C ARG A 132 -7.90 -22.83 -4.93
N ASN A 133 -8.14 -22.05 -3.88
CA ASN A 133 -8.37 -22.57 -2.53
C ASN A 133 -9.86 -22.78 -2.23
N GLN A 134 -10.75 -22.23 -3.04
CA GLN A 134 -12.19 -22.39 -2.87
C GLN A 134 -12.69 -23.53 -3.76
N GLN A 135 -13.60 -24.35 -3.23
CA GLN A 135 -14.26 -25.36 -4.05
C GLN A 135 -15.19 -24.65 -5.03
N THR A 136 -14.92 -24.80 -6.33
CA THR A 136 -15.68 -24.14 -7.40
C THR A 136 -17.17 -24.43 -7.32
N GLU A 137 -17.55 -25.67 -7.01
CA GLU A 137 -18.95 -26.07 -6.83
C GLU A 137 -19.63 -25.23 -5.74
N LYS A 138 -18.97 -25.01 -4.60
CA LYS A 138 -19.50 -24.18 -3.52
C LYS A 138 -19.71 -22.73 -3.98
N VAL A 139 -18.75 -22.14 -4.70
CA VAL A 139 -18.90 -20.77 -5.23
C VAL A 139 -20.10 -20.65 -6.15
N VAL A 140 -20.25 -21.63 -7.05
CA VAL A 140 -21.34 -21.66 -8.03
C VAL A 140 -22.68 -21.82 -7.30
N LEU A 141 -22.78 -22.74 -6.33
CA LEU A 141 -23.98 -22.91 -5.50
C LEU A 141 -24.32 -21.66 -4.70
N ASP A 142 -23.33 -21.04 -4.05
CA ASP A 142 -23.50 -19.79 -3.30
C ASP A 142 -24.04 -18.67 -4.23
N LYS A 143 -23.54 -18.58 -5.47
CA LYS A 143 -24.02 -17.61 -6.48
C LYS A 143 -25.46 -17.88 -6.91
N TYR A 144 -25.83 -19.13 -7.15
CA TYR A 144 -27.21 -19.50 -7.49
C TYR A 144 -28.16 -19.23 -6.31
N MET A 145 -27.76 -19.60 -5.09
CA MET A 145 -28.53 -19.34 -3.88
C MET A 145 -28.76 -17.84 -3.67
N LEU A 146 -27.71 -17.02 -3.84
CA LEU A 146 -27.85 -15.56 -3.75
C LEU A 146 -28.79 -15.00 -4.82
N ALA A 147 -28.71 -15.49 -6.06
CA ALA A 147 -29.61 -15.06 -7.13
C ALA A 147 -31.08 -15.39 -6.82
N GLU A 148 -31.36 -16.57 -6.27
CA GLU A 148 -32.72 -16.95 -5.85
C GLU A 148 -33.22 -16.10 -4.68
N ILE A 149 -32.38 -15.86 -3.67
CA ILE A 149 -32.71 -14.96 -2.54
C ILE A 149 -33.07 -13.57 -3.07
N LEU A 150 -32.26 -13.00 -3.97
CA LEU A 150 -32.49 -11.67 -4.54
C LEU A 150 -33.83 -11.59 -5.30
N VAL A 151 -34.24 -12.65 -5.99
CA VAL A 151 -35.57 -12.72 -6.66
C VAL A 151 -36.72 -12.71 -5.65
N GLY A 152 -36.49 -13.23 -4.44
CA GLY A 152 -37.48 -13.23 -3.35
C GLY A 152 -37.58 -11.91 -2.57
N LEU A 153 -36.69 -10.94 -2.83
CA LEU A 153 -36.68 -9.65 -2.13
C LEU A 153 -37.50 -8.60 -2.89
N ASP A 154 -38.16 -7.72 -2.13
CA ASP A 154 -38.78 -6.50 -2.66
C ASP A 154 -37.70 -5.47 -3.07
N ASP A 155 -38.01 -4.53 -3.97
CA ASP A 155 -37.05 -3.54 -4.49
C ASP A 155 -36.33 -2.77 -3.37
N VAL A 156 -37.08 -2.41 -2.31
CA VAL A 156 -36.54 -1.73 -1.14
C VAL A 156 -35.62 -2.64 -0.32
N GLN A 157 -35.96 -3.92 -0.21
CA GLN A 157 -35.16 -4.91 0.53
C GLN A 157 -33.87 -5.25 -0.22
N GLY A 158 -33.93 -5.42 -1.54
CA GLY A 158 -32.77 -5.61 -2.40
C GLY A 158 -31.80 -4.43 -2.28
N ARG A 159 -32.31 -3.20 -2.31
CA ARG A 159 -31.45 -2.02 -2.14
C ARG A 159 -30.82 -1.93 -0.74
N ILE A 160 -31.57 -2.28 0.31
CA ILE A 160 -31.00 -2.39 1.68
C ILE A 160 -29.90 -3.46 1.70
N PHE A 161 -30.10 -4.60 1.06
CA PHE A 161 -29.14 -5.70 1.00
C PHE A 161 -27.83 -5.28 0.30
N GLU A 162 -27.92 -4.65 -0.86
CA GLU A 162 -26.77 -4.10 -1.60
C GLU A 162 -25.97 -3.11 -0.75
N MET A 163 -26.65 -2.15 -0.12
CA MET A 163 -25.97 -1.16 0.72
C MET A 163 -25.30 -1.80 1.94
N LEU A 164 -25.86 -2.89 2.49
CA LEU A 164 -25.21 -3.65 3.56
C LEU A 164 -23.94 -4.37 3.05
N LEU A 165 -23.97 -4.92 1.84
CA LEU A 165 -22.79 -5.55 1.21
C LEU A 165 -21.69 -4.54 0.92
N GLU A 166 -22.05 -3.33 0.50
CA GLU A 166 -21.14 -2.19 0.30
C GLU A 166 -20.58 -1.63 1.63
N GLY A 167 -21.10 -2.08 2.78
CA GLY A 167 -20.60 -1.73 4.11
C GLY A 167 -21.25 -0.50 4.75
N TYR A 168 -22.36 0.00 4.22
CA TYR A 168 -23.09 1.14 4.81
C TYR A 168 -23.69 0.79 6.17
N ASN A 169 -23.69 1.76 7.07
CA ASN A 169 -24.34 1.63 8.36
C ASN A 169 -25.86 1.78 8.23
N LYS A 170 -26.64 1.12 9.09
CA LYS A 170 -28.11 1.23 9.17
C LYS A 170 -28.61 2.69 9.22
N LYS A 171 -27.85 3.59 9.87
CA LYS A 171 -28.18 5.03 9.90
C LYS A 171 -28.03 5.70 8.55
N GLU A 172 -26.99 5.35 7.79
CA GLU A 172 -26.72 5.88 6.45
C GLU A 172 -27.75 5.34 5.47
N ILE A 173 -28.07 4.04 5.54
CA ILE A 173 -29.11 3.39 4.74
C ILE A 173 -30.47 4.08 4.93
N GLY A 174 -30.89 4.32 6.17
CA GLY A 174 -32.15 5.01 6.45
C GLY A 174 -32.19 6.44 5.88
N LYS A 175 -31.05 7.13 5.85
CA LYS A 175 -30.93 8.47 5.29
C LYS A 175 -31.01 8.45 3.76
N GLU A 176 -30.27 7.57 3.10
CA GLU A 176 -30.23 7.44 1.63
C GLU A 176 -31.59 7.02 1.06
N LEU A 177 -32.23 6.03 1.68
CA LEU A 177 -33.52 5.52 1.23
C LEU A 177 -34.72 6.37 1.72
N CYS A 178 -34.46 7.45 2.47
CA CYS A 178 -35.49 8.31 3.07
C CYS A 178 -36.52 7.54 3.92
N ILE A 179 -36.08 6.51 4.65
CA ILE A 179 -36.95 5.64 5.45
C ILE A 179 -36.69 5.84 6.95
N SER A 180 -37.75 5.82 7.76
CA SER A 180 -37.62 5.86 9.21
C SER A 180 -36.94 4.60 9.75
N TYR A 181 -36.27 4.73 10.90
CA TYR A 181 -35.58 3.62 11.56
C TYR A 181 -36.51 2.44 11.88
N THR A 182 -37.76 2.73 12.28
CA THR A 182 -38.76 1.68 12.57
C THR A 182 -39.09 0.86 11.33
N THR A 183 -39.27 1.52 10.19
CA THR A 183 -39.57 0.84 8.92
C THR A 183 -38.35 0.07 8.41
N LEU A 184 -37.15 0.64 8.51
CA LEU A 184 -35.90 -0.05 8.20
C LEU A 184 -35.75 -1.33 9.02
N LYS A 185 -36.04 -1.28 10.33
CA LYS A 185 -35.99 -2.44 11.21
C LYS A 185 -36.93 -3.54 10.76
N VAL A 186 -38.18 -3.20 10.42
CA VAL A 186 -39.16 -4.17 9.90
C VAL A 186 -38.68 -4.79 8.59
N GLN A 187 -38.10 -4.00 7.68
CA GLN A 187 -37.58 -4.53 6.42
C GLN A 187 -36.37 -5.44 6.63
N LEU A 188 -35.50 -5.14 7.59
CA LEU A 188 -34.40 -6.02 7.97
C LEU A 188 -34.88 -7.34 8.56
N GLU A 189 -35.93 -7.32 9.40
CA GLU A 189 -36.53 -8.54 9.97
C GLU A 189 -37.13 -9.43 8.87
N LYS A 190 -37.80 -8.83 7.87
CA LYS A 190 -38.33 -9.55 6.70
C LYS A 190 -37.22 -10.10 5.81
N LEU A 191 -36.18 -9.32 5.56
CA LEU A 191 -35.00 -9.77 4.80
C LEU A 191 -34.35 -10.96 5.51
N GLN A 192 -34.19 -10.88 6.84
CA GLN A 192 -33.68 -11.98 7.64
C GLN A 192 -34.54 -13.23 7.53
N SER A 193 -35.88 -13.13 7.59
CA SER A 193 -36.75 -14.30 7.44
C SER A 193 -36.56 -14.96 6.08
N VAL A 194 -36.53 -14.19 4.99
CA VAL A 194 -36.30 -14.73 3.64
C VAL A 194 -34.97 -15.49 3.59
N VAL A 195 -33.87 -14.89 4.04
CA VAL A 195 -32.56 -15.55 4.05
C VAL A 195 -32.55 -16.82 4.91
N THR A 196 -33.24 -16.80 6.05
CA THR A 196 -33.30 -17.95 6.97
C THR A 196 -34.08 -19.12 6.37
N ASP A 197 -35.17 -18.83 5.63
CA ASP A 197 -35.96 -19.84 4.93
C ASP A 197 -35.09 -20.59 3.91
N TYR A 198 -34.31 -19.86 3.10
CA TYR A 198 -33.39 -20.45 2.13
C TYR A 198 -32.22 -21.23 2.75
N LEU A 199 -31.71 -20.81 3.91
CA LEU A 199 -30.65 -21.54 4.63
C LEU A 199 -31.17 -22.78 5.39
N SER A 200 -32.49 -22.90 5.54
CA SER A 200 -33.14 -24.02 6.23
C SER A 200 -33.62 -25.14 5.30
N MET A 201 -33.56 -24.91 3.98
CA MET A 201 -33.77 -25.91 2.92
C MET A 201 -32.50 -26.73 2.68
#